data_AF-A0AAW8JBN5-F1
#
_entry.id   AF-A0AAW8JBN5-F1
#
_cell.length_a   1.000
_cell.length_b   1.000
_cell.length_c   1.000
_cell.angle_alpha   90.00
_cell.angle_beta   90.00
_cell.angle_gamma   90.00
#
_symmetry.space_group_name_H-M   'P 1'
#
loop_
_entity.id
_entity.type
_entity.pdbx_description
1 polymer ?
#
loop_
_entity_poly.entity_id
_entity_poly.type
_entity_poly.pdbx_seq_one_letter_code
_entity_poly.pdbx_strand_id
1 'polypeptide(L)' 'MDDVVEYKDSRVVVEINGEIQYSCFDKVGGRGGVASLDTNVLKHVEAQLQESLLHIKELINPK' A
#
# COMPACT_ATOMS: atom_id res chain seq x y z
N MET A 1 -1.02 -8.22 -27.91
CA MET A 1 -0.30 -7.10 -27.26
C MET A 1 -1.15 -6.74 -26.08
N ASP A 2 -0.84 -7.34 -24.93
CA ASP A 2 -1.51 -7.02 -23.68
C ASP A 2 -1.17 -5.58 -23.32
N ASP A 3 -2.19 -4.72 -23.25
CA ASP A 3 -2.05 -3.38 -22.72
C ASP A 3 -1.54 -3.49 -21.28
N VAL A 4 -0.27 -3.11 -21.08
CA VAL A 4 0.28 -2.93 -19.75
C VAL A 4 -0.53 -1.81 -19.11
N VAL A 5 -1.43 -2.18 -18.20
CA VAL A 5 -2.12 -1.22 -17.34
C VAL A 5 -1.03 -0.57 -16.49
N GLU A 6 -0.47 0.54 -16.96
CA GLU A 6 0.37 1.40 -16.14
C GLU A 6 -0.53 1.88 -14.99
N TYR A 7 -0.30 1.36 -13.79
CA TYR A 7 -0.85 1.93 -12.56
C TYR A 7 -0.17 3.29 -12.35
N LYS A 8 -0.64 4.31 -13.08
CA LYS A 8 0.03 5.62 -13.22
C LYS A 8 0.11 6.42 -11.95
N ASP A 9 -0.75 6.10 -10.97
CA ASP A 9 -0.79 6.74 -9.67
C ASP A 9 -0.99 5.67 -8.59
N SER A 10 -0.02 5.54 -7.69
CA SER A 10 -0.14 4.70 -6.49
C SER A 10 0.08 5.54 -5.25
N ARG A 11 -0.72 5.31 -4.22
CA ARG A 11 -0.55 5.97 -2.92
C ARG A 11 -0.77 4.96 -1.81
N VAL A 12 0.21 4.89 -0.91
CA VAL A 12 0.16 4.12 0.32
C VAL A 12 0.10 5.10 1.47
N VAL A 13 -0.94 4.99 2.30
CA VAL A 13 -1.09 5.77 3.54
C VAL A 13 -1.23 4.80 4.70
N VAL A 14 -0.46 5.04 5.76
CA VAL A 14 -0.60 4.36 7.05
C VAL A 14 -1.13 5.38 8.04
N GLU A 15 -2.35 5.16 8.49
CA GLU A 15 -3.02 5.96 9.51
C GLU A 15 -3.22 5.11 10.77
N ILE A 16 -2.81 5.64 11.92
CA ILE A 16 -2.96 4.98 13.22
C ILE A 16 -3.56 5.98 14.19
N ASN A 17 -4.63 5.59 14.87
CA ASN A 17 -5.37 6.45 15.80
C ASN A 17 -5.81 7.80 15.19
N GLY A 18 -6.10 7.84 13.89
CA GLY A 18 -6.49 9.06 13.17
C GLY A 18 -5.31 9.97 12.75
N GLU A 19 -4.06 9.54 12.98
CA GLU A 19 -2.86 10.29 12.58
C GLU A 19 -2.11 9.58 11.44
N ILE A 20 -1.71 10.33 10.41
CA ILE A 20 -0.89 9.82 9.31
C ILE A 20 0.53 9.63 9.81
N GLN A 21 0.93 8.36 9.95
CA GLN A 21 2.28 7.98 10.36
C GLN A 21 3.22 7.82 9.14
N TYR A 22 2.66 7.44 7.99
CA TYR A 22 3.40 7.35 6.73
C TYR A 22 2.49 7.64 5.55
N SER A 23 3.02 8.35 4.57
CA SER A 23 2.39 8.45 3.27
C SER A 23 3.48 8.41 2.22
N CYS A 24 3.34 7.54 1.24
CA CYS A 24 4.17 7.52 0.05
C CYS A 24 3.26 7.49 -1.16
N PHE A 25 3.53 8.37 -2.12
CA PHE A 25 2.86 8.34 -3.40
C PHE A 25 3.88 8.30 -4.52
N ASP A 26 3.49 7.59 -5.57
CA ASP A 26 4.17 7.53 -6.84
C ASP A 26 3.18 7.99 -7.91
N LYS A 27 3.51 9.07 -8.61
CA LYS A 27 2.72 9.65 -9.68
C LYS A 27 3.61 9.98 -10.85
N VAL A 28 3.04 10.06 -12.05
CA VAL A 28 3.79 10.52 -13.23
C VAL A 28 4.40 11.90 -12.95
N GLY A 29 5.73 11.98 -12.97
CA GLY A 29 6.47 13.21 -12.71
C GLY A 29 6.95 13.41 -11.27
N GLY A 30 6.78 12.44 -10.36
CA GLY A 30 7.52 12.45 -9.10
C GLY A 30 7.01 11.54 -7.99
N ARG A 31 7.94 11.18 -7.09
CA ARG A 31 7.67 10.48 -5.83
C ARG A 31 7.72 11.46 -4.67
N GLY A 32 6.85 11.28 -3.67
CA GLY A 32 6.87 12.12 -2.47
C GLY A 32 6.12 11.50 -1.30
N GLY A 33 6.16 12.17 -0.15
CA GLY A 33 5.56 11.62 1.05
C GLY A 33 5.99 12.25 2.36
N VAL A 34 5.31 11.86 3.43
CA VAL A 34 5.69 12.14 4.83
C VAL A 34 6.30 10.85 5.38
N ALA A 35 7.49 10.95 5.98
CA ALA A 35 8.20 9.80 6.52
C ALA A 35 8.57 9.97 7.99
N SER A 36 7.93 9.17 8.85
CA SER A 36 8.58 8.44 9.93
C SER A 36 7.62 7.36 10.42
N LEU A 37 7.91 6.10 10.08
CA LEU A 37 7.18 4.95 10.59
C LEU A 37 8.08 4.16 11.54
N ASP A 38 7.63 3.97 12.78
CA ASP A 38 8.33 3.10 13.74
C ASP A 38 8.45 1.67 13.20
N THR A 39 9.55 0.97 13.49
CA THR A 39 9.80 -0.38 12.95
C THR A 39 8.77 -1.41 13.44
N ASN A 40 8.21 -1.24 14.64
CA ASN A 40 7.14 -2.11 15.12
C ASN A 40 5.83 -1.84 14.39
N VAL A 41 5.55 -0.57 14.09
CA VAL A 41 4.41 -0.18 13.26
C VAL A 41 4.55 -0.77 11.84
N LEU A 42 5.75 -0.74 11.26
CA LEU A 42 6.01 -1.33 9.95
C LEU A 42 5.70 -2.83 9.92
N LYS A 43 6.15 -3.58 10.94
CA LYS A 43 5.87 -5.02 11.05
C LYS A 43 4.38 -5.31 11.17
N HIS A 44 3.65 -4.49 11.93
CA HIS A 44 2.21 -4.63 12.08
C HIS A 44 1.48 -4.38 10.75
N VAL A 45 1.83 -3.31 10.06
CA VAL A 45 1.25 -2.96 8.74
C VAL A 45 1.59 -4.02 7.69
N GLU A 46 2.83 -4.54 7.68
CA GLU A 46 3.25 -5.60 6.76
C GLU A 46 2.37 -6.86 6.91
N ALA A 47 2.14 -7.31 8.15
CA ALA A 47 1.29 -8.46 8.42
C ALA A 47 -0.15 -8.24 7.91
N GLN A 48 -0.73 -7.06 8.18
CA GLN A 48 -2.07 -6.71 7.70
C GLN A 48 -2.17 -6.65 6.18
N LEU A 49 -1.14 -6.12 5.50
CA LEU A 49 -1.10 -6.07 4.04
C LEU A 49 -0.98 -7.47 3.44
N GLN A 50 -0.17 -8.36 4.02
CA GLN A 50 -0.03 -9.75 3.57
C GLN A 50 -1.35 -10.51 3.72
N GLU A 51 -2.05 -10.35 4.85
CA GLU A 51 -3.36 -10.95 5.08
C GLU A 51 -4.42 -10.42 4.11
N SER A 52 -4.47 -9.09 3.94
CA SER A 52 -5.39 -8.45 2.99
C SER A 52 -5.15 -8.91 1.56
N LEU A 53 -3.89 -9.04 1.16
CA LEU A 53 -3.52 -9.53 -0.17
C LEU A 53 -3.91 -10.99 -0.37
N LEU A 54 -3.77 -11.83 0.67
CA LEU A 54 -4.23 -13.21 0.63
C LEU A 54 -5.75 -13.26 0.40
N HIS A 55 -6.51 -12.48 1.17
CA HIS A 55 -7.96 -12.42 1.04
C HIS A 55 -8.41 -11.94 -0.35
N ILE A 56 -7.78 -10.90 -0.89
CA ILE A 56 -8.06 -10.42 -2.26
C ILE A 56 -7.79 -11.53 -3.30
N LYS A 57 -6.70 -12.29 -3.15
CA LYS A 57 -6.39 -13.41 -4.05
C LYS A 57 -7.44 -14.51 -3.99
N GLU A 58 -7.97 -14.80 -2.80
CA GLU A 58 -9.06 -15.76 -2.62
C GLU A 58 -10.36 -15.27 -3.30
N LEU A 59 -10.66 -13.97 -3.23
CA LEU A 59 -11.83 -13.37 -3.86
C LEU A 59 -11.75 -13.35 -5.40
N ILE A 60 -10.57 -13.09 -5.96
CA ILE A 60 -10.36 -13.05 -7.42
C ILE A 60 -10.30 -14.46 -8.02
N ASN A 61 -9.85 -15.44 -7.23
CA ASN A 61 -9.74 -16.83 -7.64
C ASN A 61 -10.61 -17.73 -6.74
N PRO A 62 -11.96 -17.54 -6.77
CA PRO A 62 -12.85 -18.39 -5.99
C PRO A 62 -12.70 -19.82 -6.51
N LYS A 63 -12.29 -20.73 -5.64
CA LYS A 63 -12.35 -22.16 -5.93
C LYS A 63 -13.78 -22.60 -6.21
#